data_AF-A0A533RID4-F1
#
_entry.id   AF-A0A533RID4-F1
#
_cell.length_a   1.000
_cell.length_b   1.000
_cell.length_c   1.000
_cell.angle_alpha   90.00
_cell.angle_beta   90.00
_cell.angle_gamma   90.00
#
_symmetry.space_group_name_H-M   'P 1'
#
loop_
_entity.id
_entity.type
_entity.pdbx_description
1 polymer ?
#
loop_
_entity_poly.entity_id
_entity_poly.type
_entity_poly.pdbx_seq_one_letter_code
_entity_poly.pdbx_strand_id
1 'polypeptide(L)'
;MANQSFPTIAVPHVLRPALNFKPLSSPPRCIEDLPSRLFMGTLIPETFKRTFDELQVEYRTSEFALELKVSDERFFVRETYRTQELIYYMGPMKMFGGPMCQFRMSPTKAMDNVLQQELVEKYNLQFIPYEKMGGVGVGSYFPDGFLMAFVIPIGITAGSFRRLSNFFSALPNDGSLSVQGVLEFAPHVINYRLGRCQDCPTNPMELYMWSLERGYIPLKLPEIEGPEGDQALTLQRMGYNLVLGVFMSDVMTVAEHLHQAGLLKSSQESPQEEPAVAAYFQALPFAENCAFFTGDRSRRIVFPKLLKEVNGLAAHAPNLDTFQSQLDEVLNRYEAIVERAQLAGLRS
;
A
#
# COMPACT_ATOMS: atom_id res chain seq x y z
N MET A 1 32.70 1.31 8.47
CA MET A 1 31.83 2.30 7.81
C MET A 1 30.88 2.84 8.88
N ALA A 2 31.09 4.07 9.35
CA ALA A 2 30.24 4.67 10.38
C ALA A 2 28.79 4.79 9.87
N ASN A 3 27.81 4.43 10.72
CA ASN A 3 26.35 4.58 10.61
C ASN A 3 25.85 5.53 9.49
N GLN A 4 25.95 5.11 8.23
CA GLN A 4 25.33 5.83 7.13
C GLN A 4 23.91 5.29 6.95
N SER A 5 23.09 5.36 8.00
CA SER A 5 21.66 5.14 7.82
C SER A 5 21.07 6.32 7.04
N PHE A 6 20.39 6.02 5.95
CA PHE A 6 19.49 6.95 5.30
C PHE A 6 18.25 7.12 6.20
N PRO A 7 17.69 8.33 6.30
CA PRO A 7 16.55 8.59 7.17
C PRO A 7 15.27 7.99 6.59
N THR A 8 14.29 7.68 7.45
CA THR A 8 12.90 7.57 7.03
C THR A 8 12.39 8.96 6.66
N ILE A 9 11.77 9.10 5.49
CA ILE A 9 11.27 10.38 5.00
C ILE A 9 9.75 10.35 5.10
N ALA A 10 9.16 11.34 5.78
CA ALA A 10 7.72 11.54 5.74
C ALA A 10 7.31 12.00 4.34
N VAL A 11 6.19 11.51 3.83
CA VAL A 11 5.68 11.94 2.52
C VAL A 11 4.48 12.87 2.69
N PRO A 12 4.18 13.73 1.70
CA PRO A 12 2.95 14.50 1.68
C PRO A 12 1.75 13.58 1.84
N HIS A 13 0.75 13.99 2.63
CA HIS A 13 -0.51 13.27 2.73
C HIS A 13 -1.66 14.09 2.15
N VAL A 14 -2.69 13.38 1.72
CA VAL A 14 -4.02 13.93 1.51
C VAL A 14 -4.92 13.16 2.45
N LEU A 15 -5.60 13.88 3.34
CA LEU A 15 -6.55 13.28 4.24
C LEU A 15 -7.95 13.70 3.83
N ARG A 16 -8.78 12.69 3.63
CA ARG A 16 -10.22 12.88 3.58
C ARG A 16 -10.68 13.59 4.84
N PRO A 17 -11.45 14.68 4.74
CA PRO A 17 -12.04 15.32 5.90
C PRO A 17 -12.83 14.29 6.70
N ALA A 18 -12.57 14.22 8.01
CA ALA A 18 -13.37 13.38 8.88
C ALA A 18 -14.85 13.72 8.67
N LEU A 19 -15.68 12.70 8.43
CA LEU A 19 -17.12 12.92 8.44
C LEU A 19 -17.49 13.38 9.83
N ASN A 20 -17.96 14.62 9.95
CA ASN A 20 -18.57 15.13 11.17
C ASN A 20 -19.92 14.44 11.38
N PHE A 21 -19.87 13.16 11.75
CA PHE A 21 -21.07 12.42 12.12
C PHE A 21 -21.47 12.85 13.52
N LYS A 22 -22.66 13.41 13.66
CA LYS A 22 -23.26 13.55 14.99
C LYS A 22 -23.80 12.17 15.38
N PRO A 23 -23.31 11.57 16.48
CA PRO A 23 -23.88 10.32 16.97
C PRO A 23 -25.39 10.48 17.07
N LEU A 24 -26.14 9.49 16.59
CA LEU A 24 -27.59 9.54 16.72
C LEU A 24 -27.93 9.51 18.22
N SER A 25 -28.60 10.55 18.70
CA SER A 25 -29.05 10.65 20.10
C SER A 25 -30.25 9.74 20.38
N SER A 26 -30.91 9.23 19.33
CA SER A 26 -31.99 8.25 19.39
C SER A 26 -32.04 7.45 18.07
N PRO A 27 -32.64 6.24 18.05
CA PRO A 27 -32.79 5.48 16.81
C PRO A 27 -33.49 6.32 15.73
N PRO A 28 -33.01 6.27 14.46
CA PRO A 28 -33.60 7.05 13.38
C PRO A 28 -35.09 6.68 13.25
N ARG A 29 -35.97 7.67 13.10
CA ARG A 29 -37.45 7.51 13.02
C ARG A 29 -37.96 7.51 11.60
N CYS A 30 -37.33 8.29 10.74
CA CYS A 30 -37.62 8.37 9.33
C CYS A 30 -36.32 8.42 8.52
N ILE A 31 -36.45 8.49 7.20
CA ILE A 31 -35.31 8.55 6.31
C ILE A 31 -34.55 9.87 6.45
N GLU A 32 -35.24 10.95 6.79
CA GLU A 32 -34.65 12.29 7.00
C GLU A 32 -33.75 12.35 8.24
N ASP A 33 -33.89 11.39 9.16
CA ASP A 33 -33.01 11.23 10.32
C ASP A 33 -31.67 10.56 9.94
N LEU A 34 -31.58 9.98 8.74
CA LEU A 34 -30.38 9.36 8.21
C LEU A 34 -29.60 10.37 7.36
N PRO A 35 -28.26 10.32 7.38
CA PRO A 35 -27.47 11.14 6.46
C PRO A 35 -27.77 10.74 5.02
N SER A 36 -28.06 11.73 4.16
CA SER A 36 -28.33 11.51 2.73
C SER A 36 -27.16 10.90 1.97
N ARG A 37 -25.96 10.98 2.54
CA ARG A 37 -24.74 10.38 2.02
C ARG A 37 -23.87 9.94 3.18
N LEU A 38 -23.37 8.71 3.09
CA LEU A 38 -22.19 8.26 3.84
C LEU A 38 -21.00 8.28 2.89
N PHE A 39 -19.78 8.21 3.42
CA PHE A 39 -18.61 8.30 2.55
C PHE A 39 -18.51 7.10 1.56
N MET A 40 -19.06 5.92 1.91
CA MET A 40 -19.21 4.75 0.99
C MET A 40 -20.29 4.87 -0.08
N GLY A 41 -21.11 5.92 -0.04
CA GLY A 41 -22.17 6.05 -1.03
C GLY A 41 -23.38 6.84 -0.61
N THR A 42 -24.28 6.93 -1.58
CA THR A 42 -25.50 7.70 -1.42
C THR A 42 -26.51 6.79 -0.74
N LEU A 43 -27.24 7.37 0.22
CA LEU A 43 -28.43 6.75 0.79
C LEU A 43 -29.36 6.37 -0.38
N ILE A 44 -29.83 5.13 -0.43
CA ILE A 44 -30.79 4.71 -1.46
C ILE A 44 -32.18 4.79 -0.83
N PRO A 45 -32.95 5.86 -1.06
CA PRO A 45 -34.15 6.13 -0.27
C PRO A 45 -35.19 5.03 -0.35
N GLU A 46 -35.27 4.37 -1.50
CA GLU A 46 -36.23 3.32 -1.80
C GLU A 46 -35.96 2.03 -1.01
N THR A 47 -34.76 1.90 -0.42
CA THR A 47 -34.40 0.74 0.43
C THR A 47 -34.79 0.93 1.88
N PHE A 48 -35.21 2.13 2.28
CA PHE A 48 -35.62 2.40 3.65
C PHE A 48 -36.87 1.60 3.99
N LYS A 49 -36.75 0.75 5.01
CA LYS A 49 -37.86 0.01 5.59
C LYS A 49 -37.87 0.25 7.09
N ARG A 50 -39.06 0.57 7.59
CA ARG A 50 -39.31 0.70 9.02
C ARG A 50 -40.51 -0.16 9.40
N THR A 51 -40.30 -1.11 10.29
CA THR A 51 -41.37 -1.81 11.00
C THR A 51 -41.44 -1.27 12.43
N PHE A 52 -42.30 -1.85 13.26
CA PHE A 52 -42.40 -1.48 14.68
C PHE A 52 -41.07 -1.76 15.43
N ASP A 53 -40.37 -2.83 15.05
CA ASP A 53 -39.18 -3.33 15.76
C ASP A 53 -37.86 -3.18 14.99
N GLU A 54 -37.94 -2.84 13.70
CA GLU A 54 -36.78 -2.86 12.81
C GLU A 54 -36.70 -1.63 11.90
N LEU A 55 -35.49 -1.11 11.72
CA LEU A 55 -35.14 -0.17 10.65
C LEU A 55 -34.10 -0.83 9.76
N GLN A 56 -34.28 -0.75 8.44
CA GLN A 56 -33.33 -1.25 7.45
C GLN A 56 -33.12 -0.20 6.37
N VAL A 57 -31.88 -0.01 5.91
CA VAL A 57 -31.56 0.93 4.84
C VAL A 57 -30.25 0.56 4.15
N GLU A 58 -30.12 0.93 2.88
CA GLU A 58 -28.92 0.69 2.08
C GLU A 58 -28.22 2.01 1.71
N TYR A 59 -26.88 1.97 1.72
CA TYR A 59 -26.01 2.96 1.11
C TYR A 59 -25.20 2.31 0.00
N ARG A 60 -25.04 2.98 -1.15
CA ARG A 60 -24.38 2.37 -2.32
C ARG A 60 -23.47 3.34 -3.09
N THR A 61 -22.35 2.82 -3.57
CA THR A 61 -21.48 3.36 -4.63
C THR A 61 -21.46 2.44 -5.85
N SER A 62 -20.67 2.77 -6.87
CA SER A 62 -20.39 1.86 -7.98
C SER A 62 -19.84 0.50 -7.53
N GLU A 63 -19.12 0.43 -6.42
CA GLU A 63 -18.42 -0.79 -6.00
C GLU A 63 -18.77 -1.29 -4.60
N PHE A 64 -19.27 -0.45 -3.69
CA PHE A 64 -19.64 -0.87 -2.35
C PHE A 64 -21.14 -0.76 -2.15
N ALA A 65 -21.69 -1.71 -1.40
CA ALA A 65 -23.02 -1.60 -0.82
C ALA A 65 -22.93 -1.88 0.67
N LEU A 66 -23.72 -1.13 1.43
CA LEU A 66 -23.83 -1.28 2.86
C LEU A 66 -25.30 -1.37 3.23
N GLU A 67 -25.67 -2.48 3.82
CA GLU A 67 -26.95 -2.65 4.47
C GLU A 67 -26.80 -2.39 5.96
N LEU A 68 -27.56 -1.43 6.46
CA LEU A 68 -27.70 -1.13 7.87
C LEU A 68 -29.06 -1.64 8.33
N LYS A 69 -29.06 -2.44 9.39
CA LYS A 69 -30.26 -2.87 10.09
C LYS A 69 -30.17 -2.51 11.56
N VAL A 70 -31.26 -2.03 12.16
CA VAL A 70 -31.35 -1.70 13.59
C VAL A 70 -32.57 -2.40 14.15
N SER A 71 -32.37 -3.26 15.15
CA SER A 71 -33.44 -3.92 15.90
C SER A 71 -33.00 -4.20 17.34
N ASP A 72 -33.93 -4.19 18.30
CA ASP A 72 -33.66 -4.57 19.71
C ASP A 72 -32.44 -3.87 20.35
N GLU A 73 -32.31 -2.55 20.16
CA GLU A 73 -31.14 -1.75 20.60
C GLU A 73 -29.78 -2.24 20.07
N ARG A 74 -29.80 -3.02 18.98
CA ARG A 74 -28.63 -3.46 18.24
C ARG A 74 -28.66 -2.86 16.85
N PHE A 75 -27.48 -2.64 16.30
CA PHE A 75 -27.30 -2.36 14.90
C PHE A 75 -26.50 -3.49 14.26
N PHE A 76 -26.85 -3.77 13.03
CA PHE A 76 -26.27 -4.76 12.16
C PHE A 76 -25.74 -4.05 10.94
N VAL A 77 -24.50 -4.32 10.60
CA VAL A 77 -23.87 -3.77 9.39
C VAL A 77 -23.46 -4.93 8.53
N ARG A 78 -23.97 -4.93 7.31
CA ARG A 78 -23.50 -5.82 6.26
C ARG A 78 -22.87 -4.99 5.16
N GLU A 79 -21.57 -5.16 4.97
CA GLU A 79 -20.83 -4.48 3.91
C GLU A 79 -20.49 -5.49 2.82
N THR A 80 -20.71 -5.11 1.57
CA THR A 80 -20.34 -5.90 0.40
C THR A 80 -19.50 -5.04 -0.55
N TYR A 81 -18.39 -5.60 -1.02
CA TYR A 81 -17.64 -5.07 -2.15
C TYR A 81 -18.04 -5.87 -3.40
N ARG A 82 -18.73 -5.18 -4.29
CA ARG A 82 -19.40 -5.70 -5.48
C ARG A 82 -20.41 -6.78 -5.10
N THR A 83 -20.01 -8.05 -5.15
CA THR A 83 -20.86 -9.19 -4.79
C THR A 83 -20.31 -9.98 -3.61
N GLN A 84 -19.15 -9.61 -3.07
CA GLN A 84 -18.49 -10.32 -1.99
C GLN A 84 -18.80 -9.63 -0.66
N GLU A 85 -19.30 -10.41 0.29
CA GLU A 85 -19.49 -9.94 1.65
C GLU A 85 -18.14 -9.70 2.32
N LEU A 86 -17.96 -8.47 2.81
CA LEU A 86 -16.79 -8.04 3.55
C LEU A 86 -17.02 -8.14 5.05
N ILE A 87 -18.20 -7.69 5.46
CA ILE A 87 -18.55 -7.54 6.86
C ILE A 87 -19.96 -8.03 7.11
N TYR A 88 -20.14 -8.76 8.20
CA TYR A 88 -21.39 -8.89 8.90
C TYR A 88 -21.13 -8.66 10.40
N TYR A 89 -21.58 -7.53 10.92
CA TYR A 89 -21.37 -7.13 12.31
C TYR A 89 -22.69 -6.95 13.03
N MET A 90 -22.71 -7.22 14.34
CA MET A 90 -23.81 -6.92 15.26
C MET A 90 -23.24 -6.27 16.51
N GLY A 91 -23.76 -5.10 16.89
CA GLY A 91 -23.33 -4.40 18.10
C GLY A 91 -24.44 -3.58 18.76
N PRO A 92 -24.25 -3.13 20.01
CA PRO A 92 -25.20 -2.26 20.70
C PRO A 92 -25.29 -0.89 20.03
N MET A 93 -26.51 -0.33 19.97
CA MET A 93 -26.82 0.92 19.25
C MET A 93 -25.99 2.11 19.72
N LYS A 94 -25.55 2.15 20.97
CA LYS A 94 -24.65 3.21 21.49
C LYS A 94 -23.28 3.29 20.80
N MET A 95 -22.85 2.22 20.11
CA MET A 95 -21.61 2.22 19.33
C MET A 95 -21.83 2.68 17.88
N PHE A 96 -23.09 2.82 17.46
CA PHE A 96 -23.45 3.37 16.17
C PHE A 96 -23.21 4.89 16.15
N GLY A 97 -22.43 5.38 15.19
CA GLY A 97 -22.19 6.81 15.03
C GLY A 97 -21.14 7.43 15.97
N GLY A 98 -20.36 6.61 16.67
CA GLY A 98 -19.13 7.08 17.32
C GLY A 98 -18.08 7.55 16.29
N PRO A 99 -17.04 8.29 16.73
CA PRO A 99 -16.09 8.97 15.84
C PRO A 99 -15.41 8.07 14.80
N MET A 100 -15.35 6.74 15.01
CA MET A 100 -15.21 5.74 13.95
C MET A 100 -15.80 4.43 14.50
N CYS A 101 -16.75 3.80 13.81
CA CYS A 101 -17.10 2.42 14.11
C CYS A 101 -15.96 1.53 13.57
N GLN A 102 -14.88 1.38 14.33
CA GLN A 102 -13.80 0.46 14.00
C GLN A 102 -14.23 -0.96 14.34
N PHE A 103 -14.46 -1.78 13.33
CA PHE A 103 -14.80 -3.18 13.52
C PHE A 103 -13.53 -4.01 13.39
N ARG A 104 -13.15 -4.76 14.44
CA ARG A 104 -12.08 -5.76 14.31
C ARG A 104 -12.63 -6.96 13.56
N MET A 105 -12.12 -7.16 12.34
CA MET A 105 -12.62 -8.16 11.40
C MET A 105 -11.47 -8.79 10.63
N SER A 106 -11.74 -9.97 10.09
CA SER A 106 -10.80 -10.67 9.23
C SER A 106 -11.32 -10.63 7.80
N PRO A 107 -10.54 -10.14 6.84
CA PRO A 107 -10.80 -10.27 5.41
C PRO A 107 -11.14 -11.71 5.02
N THR A 108 -12.04 -11.87 4.05
CA THR A 108 -12.37 -13.18 3.50
C THR A 108 -11.43 -13.55 2.37
N LYS A 109 -11.16 -14.85 2.20
CA LYS A 109 -10.36 -15.36 1.07
C LYS A 109 -10.95 -15.01 -0.29
N ALA A 110 -12.29 -14.94 -0.39
CA ALA A 110 -12.97 -14.54 -1.61
C ALA A 110 -12.64 -13.09 -1.98
N MET A 111 -12.62 -12.18 -1.00
CA MET A 111 -12.22 -10.79 -1.21
C MET A 111 -10.74 -10.67 -1.59
N ASP A 112 -9.86 -11.38 -0.89
CA ASP A 112 -8.42 -11.44 -1.21
C ASP A 112 -8.19 -11.82 -2.68
N ASN A 113 -8.91 -12.84 -3.17
CA ASN A 113 -8.81 -13.28 -4.56
C ASN A 113 -9.25 -12.20 -5.56
N VAL A 114 -10.36 -11.48 -5.27
CA VAL A 114 -10.85 -10.41 -6.15
C VAL A 114 -9.84 -9.26 -6.21
N LEU A 115 -9.35 -8.79 -5.06
CA LEU A 115 -8.34 -7.73 -5.00
C LEU A 115 -7.04 -8.15 -5.69
N GLN A 116 -6.57 -9.36 -5.42
CA GLN A 116 -5.37 -9.90 -6.04
C GLN A 116 -5.51 -9.91 -7.57
N GLN A 117 -6.63 -10.42 -8.09
CA GLN A 117 -6.86 -10.52 -9.52
C GLN A 117 -6.78 -9.14 -10.17
N GLU A 118 -7.51 -8.16 -9.65
CA GLU A 118 -7.54 -6.82 -10.24
C GLU A 118 -6.21 -6.07 -10.18
N LEU A 119 -5.54 -6.14 -9.03
CA LEU A 119 -4.28 -5.43 -8.82
C LEU A 119 -3.16 -6.01 -9.69
N VAL A 120 -3.13 -7.34 -9.84
CA VAL A 120 -2.18 -8.01 -10.74
C VAL A 120 -2.53 -7.75 -12.20
N GLU A 121 -3.80 -7.90 -12.60
CA GLU A 121 -4.23 -7.74 -13.99
C GLU A 121 -4.10 -6.31 -14.50
N LYS A 122 -4.35 -5.29 -13.68
CA LYS A 122 -4.29 -3.90 -14.14
C LYS A 122 -2.92 -3.27 -13.95
N TYR A 123 -2.27 -3.52 -12.80
CA TYR A 123 -1.10 -2.76 -12.38
C TYR A 123 0.12 -3.63 -12.01
N ASN A 124 0.11 -4.92 -12.38
CA ASN A 124 1.18 -5.88 -12.05
C ASN A 124 1.56 -5.87 -10.54
N LEU A 125 0.61 -5.50 -9.69
CA LEU A 125 0.83 -5.28 -8.28
C LEU A 125 0.56 -6.58 -7.53
N GLN A 126 1.58 -7.13 -6.89
CA GLN A 126 1.47 -8.37 -6.14
C GLN A 126 0.60 -8.15 -4.90
N PHE A 127 -0.11 -9.19 -4.45
CA PHE A 127 -0.97 -9.08 -3.28
C PHE A 127 -0.56 -10.10 -2.21
N ILE A 128 -0.45 -9.66 -0.95
CA ILE A 128 -0.27 -10.53 0.20
C ILE A 128 -1.64 -10.81 0.82
N PRO A 129 -2.17 -12.04 0.69
CA PRO A 129 -3.44 -12.39 1.30
C PRO A 129 -3.32 -12.37 2.82
N TYR A 130 -4.44 -12.06 3.47
CA TYR A 130 -4.52 -11.88 4.92
C TYR A 130 -4.04 -13.11 5.70
N GLU A 131 -4.36 -14.31 5.21
CA GLU A 131 -3.98 -15.59 5.82
C GLU A 131 -2.46 -15.74 6.01
N LYS A 132 -1.65 -15.09 5.16
CA LYS A 132 -0.18 -15.15 5.21
C LYS A 132 0.43 -14.20 6.24
N MET A 133 -0.37 -13.37 6.91
CA MET A 133 0.11 -12.35 7.85
C MET A 133 -0.26 -12.66 9.30
N GLY A 134 -0.33 -13.95 9.65
CA GLY A 134 -0.41 -14.40 11.04
C GLY A 134 -1.78 -14.24 11.71
N GLY A 135 -2.84 -13.94 10.96
CA GLY A 135 -4.21 -13.84 11.49
C GLY A 135 -4.42 -12.67 12.46
N VAL A 136 -3.59 -11.62 12.35
CA VAL A 136 -3.71 -10.40 13.17
C VAL A 136 -4.99 -9.67 12.77
N GLY A 137 -5.97 -9.61 13.68
CA GLY A 137 -7.24 -8.95 13.40
C GLY A 137 -7.04 -7.52 12.87
N VAL A 138 -7.59 -7.24 11.69
CA VAL A 138 -7.50 -5.91 11.07
C VAL A 138 -8.79 -5.12 11.33
N GLY A 139 -8.64 -3.81 11.48
CA GLY A 139 -9.77 -2.90 11.53
C GLY A 139 -10.31 -2.67 10.13
N SER A 140 -11.61 -2.90 9.95
CA SER A 140 -12.33 -2.19 8.90
C SER A 140 -12.81 -0.86 9.48
N TYR A 141 -12.53 0.20 8.75
CA TYR A 141 -12.96 1.56 9.07
C TYR A 141 -14.23 1.79 8.31
N PHE A 142 -15.36 1.89 9.00
CA PHE A 142 -16.59 2.25 8.31
C PHE A 142 -16.62 3.77 8.09
N PRO A 143 -16.79 4.27 6.86
CA PRO A 143 -17.18 3.57 5.63
C PRO A 143 -16.08 3.56 4.55
N ASP A 144 -14.84 3.28 4.89
CA ASP A 144 -13.71 3.28 3.94
C ASP A 144 -13.15 1.86 3.69
N GLY A 145 -13.66 0.87 4.44
CA GLY A 145 -13.24 -0.52 4.38
C GLY A 145 -11.93 -0.74 5.13
N PHE A 146 -11.20 -1.78 4.74
CA PHE A 146 -9.91 -2.06 5.35
C PHE A 146 -8.87 -0.99 4.98
N LEU A 147 -8.00 -0.64 5.92
CA LEU A 147 -6.81 0.13 5.60
C LEU A 147 -5.80 -0.80 4.92
N MET A 148 -5.57 -0.55 3.64
CA MET A 148 -4.62 -1.25 2.78
C MET A 148 -3.30 -0.49 2.74
N ALA A 149 -2.27 -1.16 2.25
CA ALA A 149 -0.96 -0.57 2.05
C ALA A 149 -0.40 -0.94 0.69
N PHE A 150 0.18 0.04 0.00
CA PHE A 150 1.10 -0.20 -1.11
C PHE A 150 2.53 -0.11 -0.61
N VAL A 151 3.36 -1.07 -1.01
CA VAL A 151 4.80 -1.10 -0.77
C VAL A 151 5.50 -1.14 -2.13
N ILE A 152 6.14 -0.04 -2.49
CA ILE A 152 6.75 0.16 -3.81
C ILE A 152 8.25 0.38 -3.62
N PRO A 153 9.12 -0.49 -4.16
CA PRO A 153 10.56 -0.25 -4.16
C PRO A 153 10.93 0.98 -4.98
N ILE A 154 11.76 1.86 -4.41
CA ILE A 154 12.21 3.11 -5.01
C ILE A 154 13.75 3.17 -4.92
N GLY A 155 14.40 3.17 -6.09
CA GLY A 155 15.82 3.52 -6.21
C GLY A 155 16.05 5.01 -5.97
N ILE A 156 17.15 5.35 -5.30
CA ILE A 156 17.62 6.72 -5.04
C ILE A 156 18.19 7.30 -6.33
N THR A 157 17.31 7.78 -7.20
CA THR A 157 17.67 8.43 -8.47
C THR A 157 16.81 9.67 -8.69
N ALA A 158 17.34 10.67 -9.39
CA ALA A 158 16.58 11.85 -9.79
C ALA A 158 15.30 11.47 -10.55
N GLY A 159 15.36 10.45 -11.41
CA GLY A 159 14.21 9.97 -12.17
C GLY A 159 13.10 9.37 -11.29
N SER A 160 13.46 8.60 -10.26
CA SER A 160 12.49 8.06 -9.30
C SER A 160 11.89 9.15 -8.41
N PHE A 161 12.72 10.07 -7.92
CA PHE A 161 12.27 11.16 -7.03
C PHE A 161 11.35 12.14 -7.75
N ARG A 162 11.64 12.47 -9.02
CA ARG A 162 10.72 13.25 -9.86
C ARG A 162 9.36 12.55 -10.01
N ARG A 163 9.33 11.23 -10.19
CA ARG A 163 8.08 10.47 -10.28
C ARG A 163 7.28 10.52 -8.96
N LEU A 164 7.95 10.44 -7.82
CA LEU A 164 7.32 10.65 -6.51
C LEU A 164 6.70 12.05 -6.39
N SER A 165 7.46 13.09 -6.74
CA SER A 165 6.96 14.48 -6.67
C SER A 165 5.77 14.68 -7.61
N ASN A 166 5.80 14.11 -8.81
CA ASN A 166 4.67 14.12 -9.74
C ASN A 166 3.44 13.43 -9.16
N PHE A 167 3.61 12.25 -8.54
CA PHE A 167 2.53 11.52 -7.88
C PHE A 167 1.85 12.39 -6.81
N PHE A 168 2.60 12.90 -5.83
CA PHE A 168 2.02 13.68 -4.73
C PHE A 168 1.43 15.03 -5.20
N SER A 169 1.99 15.64 -6.23
CA SER A 169 1.46 16.88 -6.81
C SER A 169 0.15 16.67 -7.58
N ALA A 170 -0.07 15.45 -8.09
CA ALA A 170 -1.27 15.08 -8.85
C ALA A 170 -2.41 14.58 -7.97
N LEU A 171 -2.18 14.34 -6.67
CA LEU A 171 -3.24 13.91 -5.77
C LEU A 171 -4.27 15.03 -5.57
N PRO A 172 -5.57 14.71 -5.60
CA PRO A 172 -6.61 15.71 -5.44
C PRO A 172 -6.64 16.22 -4.00
N ASN A 173 -6.67 17.54 -3.81
CA ASN A 173 -6.76 18.18 -2.49
C ASN A 173 -8.21 18.57 -2.12
N ASP A 174 -9.19 17.88 -2.71
CA ASP A 174 -10.63 18.11 -2.50
C ASP A 174 -11.24 17.19 -1.42
N GLY A 175 -10.41 16.34 -0.81
CA GLY A 175 -10.85 15.38 0.20
C GLY A 175 -11.54 14.13 -0.36
N SER A 176 -11.53 13.94 -1.68
CA SER A 176 -12.10 12.73 -2.32
C SER A 176 -11.34 11.45 -1.96
N LEU A 177 -10.08 11.55 -1.53
CA LEU A 177 -9.15 10.44 -1.40
C LEU A 177 -8.33 10.57 -0.11
N SER A 178 -7.92 9.44 0.48
CA SER A 178 -7.02 9.42 1.64
C SER A 178 -5.75 8.63 1.34
N VAL A 179 -4.61 9.32 1.35
CA VAL A 179 -3.27 8.74 1.19
C VAL A 179 -2.36 9.31 2.26
N GLN A 180 -1.70 8.42 2.99
CA GLN A 180 -0.63 8.77 3.93
C GLN A 180 0.51 7.77 3.80
N GLY A 181 1.73 8.12 4.16
CA GLY A 181 2.83 7.19 3.98
C GLY A 181 4.17 7.64 4.51
N VAL A 182 5.19 6.85 4.18
CA VAL A 182 6.60 7.14 4.41
C VAL A 182 7.45 6.53 3.30
N LEU A 183 8.64 7.08 3.08
CA LEU A 183 9.74 6.38 2.42
C LEU A 183 10.62 5.77 3.50
N GLU A 184 10.62 4.44 3.59
CA GLU A 184 11.45 3.71 4.54
C GLU A 184 12.68 3.12 3.87
N PHE A 185 13.86 3.39 4.44
CA PHE A 185 15.10 2.77 3.98
C PHE A 185 15.24 1.34 4.54
N ALA A 186 15.15 0.34 3.66
CA ALA A 186 15.01 -1.07 4.01
C ALA A 186 15.92 -1.98 3.17
N PRO A 187 16.30 -3.15 3.72
CA PRO A 187 17.05 -4.17 2.99
C PRO A 187 16.14 -4.92 2.01
N HIS A 188 16.69 -5.29 0.86
CA HIS A 188 16.10 -6.22 -0.11
C HIS A 188 17.13 -7.30 -0.46
N VAL A 189 16.65 -8.49 -0.77
CA VAL A 189 17.45 -9.54 -1.39
C VAL A 189 16.90 -9.83 -2.77
N ILE A 190 17.73 -9.79 -3.79
CA ILE A 190 17.33 -10.06 -5.17
C ILE A 190 18.13 -11.23 -5.71
N ASN A 191 17.42 -12.23 -6.21
CA ASN A 191 18.00 -13.33 -6.96
C ASN A 191 17.78 -13.07 -8.46
N TYR A 192 18.85 -12.78 -9.20
CA TYR A 192 18.84 -12.70 -10.66
C TYR A 192 19.10 -14.08 -11.25
N ARG A 193 18.08 -14.71 -11.84
CA ARG A 193 18.21 -16.10 -12.31
C ARG A 193 19.05 -16.17 -13.57
N LEU A 194 20.12 -16.96 -13.52
CA LEU A 194 21.05 -17.10 -14.62
C LEU A 194 20.34 -17.70 -15.84
N GLY A 195 20.63 -17.16 -17.03
CA GLY A 195 19.98 -17.55 -18.29
C GLY A 195 18.55 -17.03 -18.48
N ARG A 196 17.96 -16.33 -17.49
CA ARG A 196 16.64 -15.69 -17.61
C ARG A 196 16.66 -14.17 -17.56
N CYS A 197 17.60 -13.58 -16.83
CA CYS A 197 17.84 -12.14 -16.86
C CYS A 197 18.80 -11.78 -18.00
N GLN A 198 18.29 -11.32 -19.14
CA GLN A 198 19.13 -10.93 -20.29
C GLN A 198 19.76 -9.54 -20.14
N ASP A 199 19.13 -8.68 -19.34
CA ASP A 199 19.51 -7.28 -19.13
C ASP A 199 20.40 -7.07 -17.89
N CYS A 200 20.72 -8.15 -17.17
CA CYS A 200 21.50 -8.11 -15.95
C CYS A 200 22.94 -8.58 -16.20
N PRO A 201 23.97 -7.86 -15.72
CA PRO A 201 25.34 -8.36 -15.73
C PRO A 201 25.45 -9.69 -14.97
N THR A 202 26.26 -10.61 -15.51
CA THR A 202 26.54 -11.92 -14.89
C THR A 202 27.80 -11.90 -14.02
N ASN A 203 28.66 -10.91 -14.21
CA ASN A 203 29.82 -10.68 -13.35
C ASN A 203 29.37 -10.02 -12.02
N PRO A 204 29.77 -10.55 -10.85
CA PRO A 204 29.37 -9.99 -9.55
C PRO A 204 29.74 -8.51 -9.35
N MET A 205 30.91 -8.07 -9.80
CA MET A 205 31.35 -6.68 -9.67
C MET A 205 30.55 -5.76 -10.59
N GLU A 206 30.29 -6.19 -11.83
CA GLU A 206 29.44 -5.43 -12.75
C GLU A 206 28.01 -5.31 -12.20
N LEU A 207 27.46 -6.39 -11.62
CA LEU A 207 26.13 -6.34 -10.98
C LEU A 207 26.12 -5.41 -9.75
N TYR A 208 27.21 -5.40 -8.97
CA TYR A 208 27.37 -4.48 -7.86
C TYR A 208 27.29 -3.02 -8.34
N MET A 209 28.07 -2.66 -9.35
CA MET A 209 28.08 -1.31 -9.93
C MET A 209 26.74 -0.96 -10.60
N TRP A 210 26.17 -1.89 -11.35
CA TRP A 210 24.86 -1.73 -11.97
C TRP A 210 23.76 -1.47 -10.94
N SER A 211 23.81 -2.11 -9.77
CA SER A 211 22.86 -1.83 -8.70
C SER A 211 23.02 -0.42 -8.12
N LEU A 212 24.24 0.13 -8.08
CA LEU A 212 24.50 1.52 -7.70
C LEU A 212 23.95 2.50 -8.76
N GLU A 213 24.11 2.19 -10.04
CA GLU A 213 23.55 3.05 -11.10
C GLU A 213 22.01 3.13 -11.05
N ARG A 214 21.37 2.08 -10.50
CA ARG A 214 19.91 2.02 -10.31
C ARG A 214 19.42 2.65 -9.01
N GLY A 215 20.29 3.24 -8.19
CA GLY A 215 19.87 3.93 -6.97
C GLY A 215 19.76 3.03 -5.73
N TYR A 216 20.36 1.85 -5.73
CA TYR A 216 20.39 0.95 -4.57
C TYR A 216 21.81 0.83 -4.02
N ILE A 217 21.95 0.53 -2.72
CA ILE A 217 23.26 0.35 -2.07
C ILE A 217 23.50 -1.14 -1.82
N PRO A 218 24.32 -1.82 -2.64
CA PRO A 218 24.77 -3.17 -2.33
C PRO A 218 25.45 -3.25 -0.95
N LEU A 219 25.08 -4.27 -0.17
CA LEU A 219 25.66 -4.51 1.15
C LEU A 219 26.93 -5.38 1.08
N LYS A 220 27.00 -6.25 0.06
CA LYS A 220 28.14 -7.12 -0.22
C LYS A 220 28.20 -7.43 -1.71
N LEU A 221 29.31 -8.03 -2.16
CA LEU A 221 29.40 -8.55 -3.52
C LEU A 221 28.32 -9.62 -3.75
N PRO A 222 27.69 -9.65 -4.94
CA PRO A 222 26.76 -10.71 -5.31
C PRO A 222 27.41 -12.10 -5.28
N GLU A 223 26.64 -13.09 -4.86
CA GLU A 223 27.08 -14.49 -4.74
C GLU A 223 26.21 -15.37 -5.64
N ILE A 224 26.81 -16.38 -6.27
CA ILE A 224 26.03 -17.38 -7.02
C ILE A 224 25.47 -18.39 -6.02
N GLU A 225 24.15 -18.55 -6.01
CA GLU A 225 23.42 -19.47 -5.15
C GLU A 225 22.58 -20.45 -5.98
N GLY A 226 22.28 -21.62 -5.40
CA GLY A 226 21.42 -22.64 -6.01
C GLY A 226 22.17 -23.74 -6.78
N PRO A 227 21.46 -24.83 -7.14
CA PRO A 227 22.03 -25.95 -7.89
C PRO A 227 22.28 -25.58 -9.36
N GLU A 228 23.18 -26.32 -10.01
CA GLU A 228 23.43 -26.20 -11.45
C GLU A 228 22.12 -26.35 -12.25
N GLY A 229 21.88 -25.43 -13.19
CA GLY A 229 20.63 -25.37 -13.97
C GLY A 229 19.49 -24.54 -13.35
N ASP A 230 19.58 -24.16 -12.07
CA ASP A 230 18.67 -23.19 -11.44
C ASP A 230 19.43 -22.20 -10.54
N GLN A 231 20.63 -21.83 -10.99
CA GLN A 231 21.47 -20.86 -10.29
C GLN A 231 20.91 -19.45 -10.40
N ALA A 232 21.15 -18.66 -9.36
CA ALA A 232 20.88 -17.23 -9.36
C ALA A 232 22.07 -16.46 -8.80
N LEU A 233 22.31 -15.28 -9.35
CA LEU A 233 23.22 -14.31 -8.76
C LEU A 233 22.43 -13.52 -7.72
N THR A 234 22.76 -13.70 -6.45
CA THR A 234 22.05 -13.12 -5.30
C THR A 234 22.76 -11.86 -4.83
N LEU A 235 22.02 -10.75 -4.85
CA LEU A 235 22.49 -9.45 -4.36
C LEU A 235 21.66 -9.04 -3.13
N GLN A 236 22.36 -8.73 -2.04
CA GLN A 236 21.78 -8.04 -0.90
C GLN A 236 22.05 -6.54 -1.03
N ARG A 237 21.00 -5.73 -0.92
CA ARG A 237 21.10 -4.28 -1.11
C ARG A 237 20.12 -3.53 -0.22
N MET A 238 20.31 -2.24 -0.09
CA MET A 238 19.38 -1.32 0.56
C MET A 238 18.77 -0.37 -0.47
N GLY A 239 17.51 -0.01 -0.28
CA GLY A 239 16.79 0.98 -1.06
C GLY A 239 15.65 1.57 -0.24
N TYR A 240 14.91 2.50 -0.84
CA TYR A 240 13.68 2.98 -0.23
C TYR A 240 12.51 2.08 -0.61
N ASN A 241 11.60 1.87 0.33
CA ASN A 241 10.25 1.42 0.08
C ASN A 241 9.32 2.62 0.31
N LEU A 242 8.56 3.01 -0.71
CA LEU A 242 7.39 3.85 -0.49
C LEU A 242 6.29 2.99 0.10
N VAL A 243 5.89 3.30 1.34
CA VAL A 243 4.79 2.64 2.04
C VAL A 243 3.62 3.62 2.13
N LEU A 244 2.56 3.38 1.36
CA LEU A 244 1.35 4.20 1.35
C LEU A 244 0.19 3.47 2.01
N GLY A 245 -0.34 4.01 3.10
CA GLY A 245 -1.63 3.63 3.65
C GLY A 245 -2.77 4.26 2.85
N VAL A 246 -3.68 3.41 2.36
CA VAL A 246 -4.84 3.79 1.55
C VAL A 246 -6.05 3.01 2.01
N PHE A 247 -7.22 3.62 2.00
CA PHE A 247 -8.44 2.86 2.28
C PHE A 247 -8.81 1.97 1.10
N MET A 248 -9.49 0.85 1.37
CA MET A 248 -9.91 -0.10 0.34
C MET A 248 -10.73 0.57 -0.76
N SER A 249 -11.59 1.53 -0.40
CA SER A 249 -12.36 2.33 -1.37
C SER A 249 -11.52 3.19 -2.32
N ASP A 250 -10.28 3.51 -1.94
CA ASP A 250 -9.36 4.36 -2.70
C ASP A 250 -8.29 3.58 -3.47
N VAL A 251 -8.16 2.27 -3.22
CA VAL A 251 -7.07 1.41 -3.75
C VAL A 251 -6.91 1.57 -5.26
N MET A 252 -8.00 1.49 -6.02
CA MET A 252 -7.93 1.51 -7.49
C MET A 252 -7.57 2.90 -8.03
N THR A 253 -8.11 3.96 -7.42
CA THR A 253 -7.82 5.35 -7.79
C THR A 253 -6.37 5.72 -7.49
N VAL A 254 -5.86 5.33 -6.32
CA VAL A 254 -4.45 5.57 -5.96
C VAL A 254 -3.51 4.76 -6.86
N ALA A 255 -3.84 3.51 -7.17
CA ALA A 255 -3.05 2.68 -8.08
C ALA A 255 -2.98 3.30 -9.49
N GLU A 256 -4.07 3.89 -9.98
CA GLU A 256 -4.09 4.63 -11.24
C GLU A 256 -3.16 5.86 -11.19
N HIS A 257 -3.21 6.67 -10.13
CA HIS A 257 -2.30 7.81 -9.97
C HIS A 257 -0.82 7.38 -9.89
N LEU A 258 -0.52 6.28 -9.21
CA LEU A 258 0.82 5.71 -9.16
C LEU A 258 1.28 5.22 -10.54
N HIS A 259 0.38 4.63 -11.32
CA HIS A 259 0.65 4.21 -12.68
C HIS A 259 0.92 5.41 -13.61
N GLN A 260 0.08 6.45 -13.56
CA GLN A 260 0.27 7.69 -14.33
C GLN A 260 1.58 8.41 -13.99
N ALA A 261 2.01 8.34 -12.72
CA ALA A 261 3.30 8.86 -12.30
C ALA A 261 4.49 7.97 -12.72
N GLY A 262 4.24 6.79 -13.29
CA GLY A 262 5.26 5.82 -13.70
C GLY A 262 5.94 5.10 -12.54
N LEU A 263 5.27 5.01 -11.39
CA LEU A 263 5.71 4.25 -10.21
C LEU A 263 5.19 2.81 -10.22
N LEU A 264 4.05 2.57 -10.88
CA LEU A 264 3.54 1.25 -11.20
C LEU A 264 3.49 1.07 -12.72
N LYS A 265 3.69 -0.16 -13.18
CA LYS A 265 3.51 -0.52 -14.59
C LYS A 265 2.21 -1.29 -14.78
N SER A 266 1.60 -1.17 -15.96
CA SER A 266 0.48 -2.05 -16.30
C SER A 266 0.96 -3.47 -16.60
N SER A 267 0.05 -4.45 -16.54
CA SER A 267 0.37 -5.84 -16.90
C SER A 267 0.73 -6.04 -18.37
N GLN A 268 0.33 -5.10 -19.23
CA GLN A 268 0.59 -5.12 -20.68
C GLN A 268 1.92 -4.47 -21.05
N GLU A 269 2.54 -3.74 -20.12
CA GLU A 269 3.84 -3.10 -20.32
C GLU A 269 5.01 -4.07 -20.12
N SER A 270 6.21 -3.59 -20.43
CA SER A 270 7.44 -4.31 -20.07
C SER A 270 7.42 -4.68 -18.58
N PRO A 271 7.92 -5.87 -18.20
CA PRO A 271 7.86 -6.33 -16.82
C PRO A 271 8.34 -5.24 -15.85
N GLN A 272 7.60 -5.06 -14.76
CA GLN A 272 8.09 -4.24 -13.67
C GLN A 272 9.36 -4.91 -13.14
N GLU A 273 10.45 -4.15 -13.11
CA GLU A 273 11.76 -4.69 -12.74
C GLU A 273 11.77 -5.16 -11.29
N GLU A 274 10.95 -4.53 -10.45
CA GLU A 274 10.81 -4.80 -9.03
C GLU A 274 9.33 -4.89 -8.66
N PRO A 275 8.83 -6.05 -8.19
CA PRO A 275 7.44 -6.17 -7.76
C PRO A 275 7.10 -5.15 -6.68
N ALA A 276 6.07 -4.36 -6.96
CA ALA A 276 5.33 -3.64 -5.94
C ALA A 276 4.29 -4.57 -5.31
N VAL A 277 3.92 -4.28 -4.06
CA VAL A 277 3.07 -5.15 -3.26
C VAL A 277 1.92 -4.37 -2.63
N ALA A 278 0.74 -4.97 -2.59
CA ALA A 278 -0.39 -4.56 -1.79
C ALA A 278 -0.64 -5.54 -0.64
N ALA A 279 -0.99 -5.02 0.54
CA ALA A 279 -1.31 -5.82 1.73
C ALA A 279 -2.23 -5.05 2.67
N TYR A 280 -2.70 -5.68 3.76
CA TYR A 280 -3.39 -4.97 4.83
C TYR A 280 -2.40 -4.20 5.70
N PHE A 281 -2.65 -2.90 5.88
CA PHE A 281 -1.70 -1.97 6.50
C PHE A 281 -1.30 -2.37 7.91
N GLN A 282 -2.27 -2.77 8.74
CA GLN A 282 -2.03 -3.19 10.12
C GLN A 282 -1.27 -4.51 10.24
N ALA A 283 -1.27 -5.31 9.17
CA ALA A 283 -0.62 -6.60 9.13
C ALA A 283 0.81 -6.52 8.55
N LEU A 284 1.19 -5.41 7.92
CA LEU A 284 2.52 -5.19 7.33
C LEU A 284 3.70 -5.47 8.27
N PRO A 285 3.68 -5.09 9.57
CA PRO A 285 4.80 -5.36 10.47
C PRO A 285 5.09 -6.84 10.68
N PHE A 286 4.10 -7.71 10.42
CA PHE A 286 4.17 -9.16 10.57
C PHE A 286 4.48 -9.87 9.24
N ALA A 287 4.50 -9.13 8.12
CA ALA A 287 4.82 -9.64 6.80
C ALA A 287 6.35 -9.71 6.62
N GLU A 288 6.93 -10.79 7.13
CA GLU A 288 8.38 -11.06 7.06
C GLU A 288 8.73 -11.99 5.89
N ASN A 289 9.94 -11.83 5.36
CA ASN A 289 10.52 -12.68 4.31
C ASN A 289 9.59 -12.90 3.10
N CYS A 290 8.80 -11.89 2.74
CA CYS A 290 7.87 -11.94 1.63
C CYS A 290 8.63 -11.99 0.32
N ALA A 291 8.40 -13.02 -0.49
CA ALA A 291 9.14 -13.26 -1.72
C ALA A 291 8.22 -13.25 -2.94
N PHE A 292 8.61 -12.50 -3.98
CA PHE A 292 7.84 -12.32 -5.19
C PHE A 292 8.73 -12.51 -6.41
N PHE A 293 8.14 -13.03 -7.48
CA PHE A 293 8.79 -13.09 -8.78
C PHE A 293 8.33 -11.92 -9.64
N THR A 294 9.20 -11.46 -10.53
CA THR A 294 8.75 -10.66 -11.69
C THR A 294 7.85 -11.50 -12.59
N GLY A 295 7.02 -10.87 -13.42
CA GLY A 295 6.05 -11.57 -14.28
C GLY A 295 6.70 -12.60 -15.22
N ASP A 296 7.89 -12.28 -15.73
CA ASP A 296 8.74 -13.18 -16.55
C ASP A 296 9.53 -14.21 -15.72
N ARG A 297 9.45 -14.13 -14.39
CA ARG A 297 10.18 -14.95 -13.41
C ARG A 297 11.69 -14.93 -13.62
N SER A 298 12.24 -13.87 -14.20
CA SER A 298 13.68 -13.66 -14.34
C SER A 298 14.31 -13.31 -12.99
N ARG A 299 13.57 -12.59 -12.14
CA ARG A 299 14.01 -12.16 -10.83
C ARG A 299 13.09 -12.68 -9.73
N ARG A 300 13.68 -12.91 -8.56
CA ARG A 300 12.96 -13.08 -7.30
C ARG A 300 13.44 -12.01 -6.34
N ILE A 301 12.52 -11.25 -5.77
CA ILE A 301 12.80 -10.25 -4.75
C ILE A 301 12.22 -10.74 -3.42
N VAL A 302 13.04 -10.69 -2.38
CA VAL A 302 12.65 -10.97 -1.01
C VAL A 302 12.73 -9.67 -0.21
N PHE A 303 11.63 -9.35 0.44
CA PHE A 303 11.53 -8.30 1.44
C PHE A 303 11.66 -8.96 2.82
N PRO A 304 12.80 -8.85 3.52
CA PRO A 304 12.95 -9.40 4.86
C PRO A 304 11.89 -8.83 5.80
N LYS A 305 11.58 -7.54 5.64
CA LYS A 305 10.50 -6.84 6.33
C LYS A 305 9.95 -5.74 5.41
N LEU A 306 8.63 -5.62 5.32
CA LEU A 306 7.98 -4.59 4.49
C LEU A 306 7.86 -3.23 5.17
N LEU A 307 7.70 -3.21 6.50
CA LEU A 307 7.64 -2.01 7.32
C LEU A 307 8.24 -2.29 8.70
N LYS A 308 9.23 -1.51 9.18
CA LYS A 308 9.82 -1.78 10.51
C LYS A 308 8.83 -1.55 11.65
N GLU A 309 8.15 -0.40 11.65
CA GLU A 309 7.18 -0.01 12.67
C GLU A 309 6.06 0.86 12.09
N VAL A 310 4.85 0.73 12.62
CA VAL A 310 3.66 1.51 12.20
C VAL A 310 3.64 2.92 12.82
N ASN A 311 4.32 3.10 13.96
CA ASN A 311 4.21 4.29 14.81
C ASN A 311 4.83 5.57 14.19
N GLY A 312 5.31 5.51 12.95
CA GLY A 312 6.00 6.59 12.25
C GLY A 312 5.26 7.23 11.08
N LEU A 313 3.99 6.87 10.80
CA LEU A 313 3.15 7.69 9.91
C LEU A 313 2.96 9.05 10.57
N ALA A 314 3.74 10.04 10.12
CA ALA A 314 4.02 11.26 10.85
C ALA A 314 2.75 12.06 11.17
N ALA A 315 2.66 12.57 12.40
CA ALA A 315 1.65 13.54 12.83
C ALA A 315 1.71 14.87 12.04
N HIS A 316 2.78 15.08 11.27
CA HIS A 316 2.98 16.24 10.41
C HIS A 316 3.44 15.77 9.03
N ALA A 317 2.54 15.84 8.03
CA ALA A 317 2.99 15.70 6.64
C ALA A 317 3.79 16.93 6.23
N PRO A 318 4.94 16.75 5.58
CA PRO A 318 5.61 17.85 4.92
C PRO A 318 4.75 18.38 3.78
N ASN A 319 4.87 19.69 3.51
CA ASN A 319 4.44 20.22 2.22
C ASN A 319 5.37 19.72 1.10
N LEU A 320 4.96 19.91 -0.16
CA LEU A 320 5.73 19.44 -1.32
C LEU A 320 7.16 19.99 -1.37
N ASP A 321 7.37 21.26 -1.02
CA ASP A 321 8.70 21.89 -1.03
C ASP A 321 9.65 21.25 0.00
N THR A 322 9.15 20.99 1.20
CA THR A 322 9.91 20.33 2.27
C THR A 322 10.23 18.89 1.87
N PHE A 323 9.27 18.18 1.28
CA PHE A 323 9.47 16.83 0.78
C PHE A 323 10.54 16.80 -0.32
N GLN A 324 10.48 17.71 -1.30
CA GLN A 324 11.48 17.81 -2.36
C GLN A 324 12.87 18.09 -1.80
N SER A 325 13.00 19.01 -0.84
CA SER A 325 14.28 19.29 -0.19
C SER A 325 14.87 18.06 0.52
N GLN A 326 14.03 17.23 1.15
CA GLN A 326 14.47 15.98 1.77
C GLN A 326 14.95 14.95 0.73
N LEU A 327 14.26 14.85 -0.41
CA LEU A 327 14.67 14.00 -1.52
C LEU A 327 16.02 14.45 -2.11
N ASP A 328 16.21 15.75 -2.29
CA ASP A 328 17.46 16.31 -2.84
C ASP A 328 18.66 16.05 -1.91
N GLU A 329 18.48 16.20 -0.59
CA GLU A 329 19.52 15.86 0.39
C GLU A 329 19.94 14.39 0.30
N VAL A 330 18.96 13.49 0.20
CA VAL A 330 19.18 12.05 0.07
C VAL A 330 19.87 11.71 -1.25
N LEU A 331 19.48 12.34 -2.35
CA LEU A 331 20.11 12.15 -3.66
C LEU A 331 21.57 12.59 -3.64
N ASN A 332 21.87 13.79 -3.14
CA ASN A 332 23.24 14.31 -3.03
C ASN A 332 24.13 13.38 -2.19
N ARG A 333 23.59 12.87 -1.07
CA ARG A 333 24.30 11.90 -0.23
C ARG A 333 24.58 10.59 -0.96
N TYR A 334 23.64 10.12 -1.76
CA TYR A 334 23.78 8.91 -2.55
C TYR A 334 24.83 9.07 -3.66
N GLU A 335 24.80 10.18 -4.39
CA GLU A 335 25.78 10.49 -5.45
C GLU A 335 27.21 10.50 -4.89
N ALA A 336 27.42 11.08 -3.70
CA ALA A 336 28.71 11.04 -3.02
C ALA A 336 29.15 9.61 -2.60
N ILE A 337 28.22 8.66 -2.42
CA ILE A 337 28.55 7.24 -2.19
C ILE A 337 28.98 6.59 -3.51
N VAL A 338 28.22 6.83 -4.59
CA VAL A 338 28.52 6.28 -5.92
C VAL A 338 29.88 6.74 -6.42
N GLU A 339 30.19 8.04 -6.31
CA GLU A 339 31.48 8.60 -6.71
C GLU A 339 32.66 7.94 -5.97
N ARG A 340 32.52 7.75 -4.65
CA ARG A 340 33.52 7.06 -3.83
C ARG A 340 33.70 5.60 -4.22
N ALA A 341 32.62 4.89 -4.55
CA ALA A 341 32.66 3.51 -4.98
C ALA A 341 33.37 3.36 -6.34
N GLN A 342 33.05 4.25 -7.29
CA GLN A 342 33.71 4.30 -8.61
C GLN A 342 35.21 4.56 -8.49
N LEU A 343 35.61 5.52 -7.65
CA LEU A 343 37.03 5.82 -7.40
C LEU A 343 37.78 4.65 -6.74
N ALA A 344 37.10 3.87 -5.89
CA ALA A 344 37.69 2.69 -5.26
C ALA A 344 37.85 1.54 -6.26
N GLY A 345 36.85 1.29 -7.10
CA GLY A 345 36.88 0.24 -8.14
C GLY A 345 37.91 0.51 -9.24
N LEU A 346 38.27 1.77 -9.49
CA LEU A 346 39.35 2.14 -10.42
C LEU A 346 40.77 1.88 -9.86
N ARG A 347 40.90 1.59 -8.56
CA ARG A 347 42.19 1.35 -7.89
C ARG A 347 42.49 -0.13 -7.62
N SER A 348 41.49 -0.99 -7.77
CA SER A 348 41.60 -2.46 -7.69
C SER A 348 41.80 -3.05 -9.09
#